data_AF-B9K331-F1
#
_entry.id   AF-B9K331-F1
#
_cell.length_a   1.000
_cell.length_b   1.000
_cell.length_c   1.000
_cell.angle_alpha   90.00
_cell.angle_beta   90.00
_cell.angle_gamma   90.00
#
_symmetry.space_group_name_H-M   'P 1'
#
loop_
_entity.id
_entity.type
_entity.pdbx_description
1 polymer ?
#
loop_
_entity_poly.entity_id
_entity_poly.type
_entity_poly.pdbx_seq_one_letter_code
_entity_poly.pdbx_strand_id
1 'polypeptide(L)'
;MIRLSGHSLESMGFSKLDKGDRLYGRFCRLLIYHIEGFRIDQPVIGPLSYIFEGHSCILAIGGSVNQACKVLVDDELVEDEDEWRKKNGTIGPYLVLKIGPSKEYATTATHSRKDGNGIWTNGGFEEARVELDGIQDSVAPRVVSSLTVAFSSAETAFRAVEAANFGLARSGERLRDMSFSMSAYAIVSKPIAADEVKATVLDALRHSFCLDRKVAGFYDLALKETDPTKQFLLFFIALELLTKTEFATRYPSVANSVSAATIPANDRKKLEHQFSWLQKNVLTSLPQQCVDSFQRLRKLRNLITHGGIASPEPQSLGEVKLLATTILSSVMTLPER
;
A
#
# COMPACT_ATOMS: atom_id res chain seq x y z
N MET A 1 -14.12 -1.88 -20.08
CA MET A 1 -12.99 -2.15 -20.99
C MET A 1 -13.50 -2.07 -22.42
N ILE A 2 -12.97 -1.18 -23.25
CA ILE A 2 -13.40 -1.01 -24.65
C ILE A 2 -12.55 -1.96 -25.51
N ARG A 3 -13.17 -2.94 -26.18
CA ARG A 3 -12.48 -3.80 -27.16
C ARG A 3 -12.49 -3.09 -28.50
N LEU A 4 -11.30 -2.80 -29.03
CA LEU A 4 -11.14 -2.24 -30.38
C LEU A 4 -11.46 -3.30 -31.44
N SER A 5 -12.01 -2.86 -32.57
CA SER A 5 -12.29 -3.75 -33.70
C SER A 5 -10.99 -4.24 -34.35
N GLY A 6 -11.00 -5.41 -34.99
CA GLY A 6 -9.82 -5.97 -35.66
C GLY A 6 -9.23 -5.03 -36.73
N HIS A 7 -10.11 -4.37 -37.50
CA HIS A 7 -9.68 -3.39 -38.50
C HIS A 7 -9.00 -2.17 -37.86
N SER A 8 -9.43 -1.73 -36.67
CA SER A 8 -8.78 -0.65 -35.94
C SER A 8 -7.40 -1.05 -35.42
N LEU A 9 -7.21 -2.31 -35.02
CA LEU A 9 -5.91 -2.82 -34.55
C LEU A 9 -4.92 -2.97 -35.70
N GLU A 10 -5.35 -3.50 -36.84
CA GLU A 10 -4.53 -3.63 -38.05
C GLU A 10 -4.05 -2.24 -38.54
N SER A 11 -4.92 -1.22 -38.52
CA SER A 11 -4.53 0.16 -38.83
C SER A 11 -3.56 0.80 -37.82
N MET A 12 -3.45 0.24 -36.60
CA MET A 12 -2.46 0.65 -35.58
C MET A 12 -1.16 -0.15 -35.64
N GLY A 13 -1.00 -0.99 -36.67
CA GLY A 13 0.20 -1.80 -36.92
C GLY A 13 0.23 -3.15 -36.19
N PHE A 14 -0.90 -3.61 -35.63
CA PHE A 14 -0.97 -4.95 -35.03
C PHE A 14 -1.26 -6.01 -36.09
N SER A 15 -0.53 -7.12 -36.06
CA SER A 15 -0.75 -8.29 -36.91
C SER A 15 -1.53 -9.38 -36.15
N LYS A 16 -2.31 -10.18 -36.86
CA LYS A 16 -2.98 -11.35 -36.28
C LYS A 16 -1.96 -12.36 -35.78
N LEU A 17 -2.23 -12.92 -34.61
CA LEU A 17 -1.49 -14.07 -34.11
C LEU A 17 -1.97 -15.33 -34.83
N ASP A 18 -1.05 -16.14 -35.33
CA ASP A 18 -1.38 -17.41 -35.96
C ASP A 18 -2.00 -18.37 -34.93
N LYS A 19 -2.87 -19.28 -35.39
CA LYS A 19 -3.63 -20.20 -34.50
C LYS A 19 -2.75 -21.11 -33.62
N GLY A 20 -1.46 -21.26 -33.96
CA GLY A 20 -0.46 -21.99 -33.17
C GLY A 20 0.42 -21.11 -32.27
N ASP A 21 0.46 -19.79 -32.49
CA ASP A 21 1.35 -18.86 -31.80
C ASP A 21 0.69 -18.32 -30.54
N ARG A 22 0.77 -19.11 -29.46
CA ARG A 22 0.43 -18.62 -28.12
C ARG A 22 1.65 -17.96 -27.50
N LEU A 23 1.56 -16.65 -27.29
CA LEU A 23 2.52 -15.93 -26.46
C LEU A 23 2.31 -16.33 -25.01
N TYR A 24 3.41 -16.66 -24.32
CA TYR A 24 3.42 -16.93 -22.89
C TYR A 24 4.24 -15.86 -22.19
N GLY A 25 3.78 -15.41 -21.04
CA GLY A 25 4.50 -14.42 -20.25
C GLY A 25 4.21 -14.48 -18.77
N ARG A 26 5.18 -14.00 -18.00
CA ARG A 26 5.03 -13.69 -16.56
C ARG A 26 5.04 -12.19 -16.39
N PHE A 27 4.18 -11.68 -15.52
CA PHE A 27 3.97 -10.25 -15.36
C PHE A 27 4.39 -9.78 -14.00
N CYS A 28 4.95 -8.57 -13.95
CA CYS A 28 5.23 -7.84 -12.74
C CYS A 28 4.44 -6.53 -12.78
N ARG A 29 4.23 -5.95 -11.60
CA ARG A 29 3.65 -4.62 -11.46
C ARG A 29 4.59 -3.72 -10.68
N LEU A 30 4.78 -2.51 -11.18
CA LEU A 30 5.40 -1.40 -10.46
C LEU A 30 4.29 -0.54 -9.89
N LEU A 31 4.39 -0.22 -8.61
CA LEU A 31 3.53 0.73 -7.93
C LEU A 31 4.40 1.91 -7.52
N ILE A 32 4.04 3.08 -8.03
CA ILE A 32 4.80 4.31 -7.85
C ILE A 32 4.06 5.15 -6.81
N TYR A 33 4.76 5.45 -5.72
CA TYR A 33 4.30 6.34 -4.68
C TYR A 33 5.20 7.56 -4.62
N HIS A 34 4.61 8.74 -4.58
CA HIS A 34 5.29 9.96 -4.22
C HIS A 34 5.43 10.01 -2.70
N ILE A 35 6.65 10.28 -2.23
CA ILE A 35 6.95 10.39 -0.80
C ILE A 35 6.90 11.86 -0.42
N GLU A 36 6.08 12.15 0.57
CA GLU A 36 5.93 13.46 1.18
C GLU A 36 6.58 13.45 2.57
N GLY A 37 6.99 14.62 3.08
CA GLY A 37 7.58 14.72 4.41
C GLY A 37 9.11 14.59 4.45
N PHE A 38 9.74 13.83 3.53
CA PHE A 38 11.20 13.80 3.46
C PHE A 38 11.86 13.79 2.07
N ARG A 39 13.14 14.18 2.04
CA ARG A 39 14.07 14.05 0.90
C ARG A 39 15.22 13.12 1.26
N ILE A 40 15.75 12.44 0.25
CA ILE A 40 16.93 11.59 0.37
C ILE A 40 18.17 12.36 -0.09
N ASP A 41 19.31 12.04 0.52
CA ASP A 41 20.63 12.61 0.20
C ASP A 41 21.40 11.83 -0.87
N GLN A 42 20.93 10.61 -1.21
CA GLN A 42 21.45 9.80 -2.31
C GLN A 42 20.48 9.77 -3.50
N PRO A 43 20.95 9.55 -4.74
CA PRO A 43 20.07 9.45 -5.91
C PRO A 43 19.03 8.32 -5.81
N VAL A 44 19.43 7.18 -5.24
CA VAL A 44 18.59 5.99 -5.10
C VAL A 44 19.02 5.15 -3.90
N ILE A 45 18.04 4.55 -3.23
CA ILE A 45 18.18 3.61 -2.12
C ILE A 45 17.47 2.32 -2.54
N GLY A 46 18.24 1.25 -2.74
CA GLY A 46 17.72 -0.05 -3.19
C GLY A 46 18.69 -0.79 -4.11
N PRO A 47 18.32 -1.97 -4.61
CA PRO A 47 17.04 -2.64 -4.40
C PRO A 47 16.98 -3.27 -2.99
N LEU A 48 15.82 -3.19 -2.33
CA LEU A 48 15.54 -3.92 -1.09
C LEU A 48 14.52 -5.01 -1.39
N SER A 49 14.96 -6.26 -1.29
CA SER A 49 14.14 -7.43 -1.60
C SER A 49 13.52 -8.03 -0.34
N TYR A 50 12.27 -8.45 -0.45
CA TYR A 50 11.51 -9.06 0.62
C TYR A 50 10.46 -10.03 0.06
N ILE A 51 10.07 -11.06 0.82
CA ILE A 51 9.12 -12.09 0.35
C ILE A 51 7.85 -12.02 1.19
N PHE A 52 6.75 -11.58 0.60
CA PHE A 52 5.41 -11.50 1.20
C PHE A 52 4.55 -12.71 0.92
N GLU A 53 4.38 -13.58 1.91
CA GLU A 53 3.49 -14.76 1.82
C GLU A 53 3.76 -15.61 0.56
N GLY A 54 5.04 -15.74 0.20
CA GLY A 54 5.51 -16.44 -1.00
C GLY A 54 5.62 -15.58 -2.25
N HIS A 55 5.20 -14.32 -2.23
CA HIS A 55 5.34 -13.38 -3.33
C HIS A 55 6.61 -12.53 -3.20
N SER A 56 7.41 -12.47 -4.26
CA SER A 56 8.57 -11.59 -4.30
C SER A 56 8.12 -10.12 -4.38
N CYS A 57 8.74 -9.31 -3.54
CA CYS A 57 8.53 -7.88 -3.46
C CYS A 57 9.90 -7.20 -3.42
N ILE A 58 10.13 -6.24 -4.32
CA ILE A 58 11.39 -5.51 -4.37
C ILE A 58 11.06 -4.03 -4.41
N LEU A 59 11.72 -3.22 -3.60
CA LEU A 59 11.48 -1.78 -3.56
C LEU A 59 12.76 -0.98 -3.78
N ALA A 60 12.59 0.23 -4.31
CA ALA A 60 13.62 1.25 -4.35
C ALA A 60 13.00 2.62 -4.04
N ILE A 61 13.77 3.50 -3.40
CA ILE A 61 13.40 4.90 -3.18
C ILE A 61 14.38 5.76 -3.97
N GLY A 62 13.88 6.60 -4.88
CA GLY A 62 14.74 7.44 -5.73
C GLY A 62 14.31 8.89 -5.71
N GLY A 63 15.25 9.81 -5.92
CA GLY A 63 14.94 11.21 -6.24
C GLY A 63 14.23 11.33 -7.59
N SER A 64 14.43 10.32 -8.46
CA SER A 64 13.78 10.14 -9.76
C SER A 64 13.08 8.78 -9.84
N VAL A 65 11.94 8.74 -10.54
CA VAL A 65 11.21 7.48 -10.79
C VAL A 65 11.99 6.57 -11.73
N ASN A 66 12.65 7.15 -12.75
CA ASN A 66 13.49 6.40 -13.68
C ASN A 66 14.72 5.80 -13.00
N GLN A 67 15.35 6.53 -12.07
CA GLN A 67 16.47 5.99 -11.29
C GLN A 67 16.05 4.79 -10.44
N ALA A 68 14.89 4.87 -9.77
CA ALA A 68 14.35 3.75 -9.01
C ALA A 68 13.99 2.56 -9.94
N CYS A 69 13.38 2.80 -11.10
CA CYS A 69 13.03 1.75 -12.06
C CYS A 69 14.26 1.06 -12.66
N LYS A 70 15.32 1.81 -13.01
CA LYS A 70 16.58 1.22 -13.50
C LYS A 70 17.14 0.19 -12.53
N VAL A 71 17.12 0.51 -11.23
CA VAL A 71 17.60 -0.41 -10.19
C VAL A 71 16.72 -1.66 -10.04
N LEU A 72 15.41 -1.56 -10.29
CA LEU A 72 14.46 -2.66 -10.06
C LEU A 72 14.21 -3.57 -11.27
N VAL A 73 14.30 -3.01 -12.47
CA VAL A 73 13.89 -3.68 -13.72
C VAL A 73 14.81 -3.42 -14.91
N ASP A 74 15.90 -2.67 -14.72
CA ASP A 74 16.81 -2.25 -15.79
C ASP A 74 16.05 -1.60 -16.97
N ASP A 75 15.14 -0.68 -16.62
CA ASP A 75 14.38 0.15 -17.57
C ASP A 75 14.07 1.52 -16.99
N GLU A 76 13.75 2.44 -17.89
CA GLU A 76 13.08 3.69 -17.56
C GLU A 76 11.56 3.48 -17.62
N LEU A 77 10.83 4.17 -16.74
CA LEU A 77 9.37 4.14 -16.76
C LEU A 77 8.84 5.06 -17.86
N VAL A 78 9.47 6.22 -18.01
CA VAL A 78 9.03 7.33 -18.87
C VAL A 78 10.21 7.92 -19.63
N GLU A 79 9.97 8.39 -20.84
CA GLU A 79 11.01 9.00 -21.68
C GLU A 79 11.37 10.42 -21.20
N ASP A 80 10.36 11.23 -20.85
CA ASP A 80 10.54 12.56 -20.26
C ASP A 80 9.95 12.58 -18.83
N GLU A 81 10.84 12.51 -17.84
CA GLU A 81 10.44 12.52 -16.43
C GLU A 81 9.94 13.90 -15.98
N ASP A 82 10.42 15.01 -16.55
CA ASP A 82 10.00 16.35 -16.15
C ASP A 82 8.58 16.65 -16.62
N GLU A 83 8.21 16.20 -17.82
CA GLU A 83 6.83 16.23 -18.29
C GLU A 83 5.94 15.34 -17.41
N TRP A 84 6.38 14.12 -17.10
CA TRP A 84 5.64 13.20 -16.23
C TRP A 84 5.41 13.78 -14.82
N ARG A 85 6.42 14.43 -14.24
CA ARG A 85 6.33 15.12 -12.94
C ARG A 85 5.29 16.24 -12.96
N LYS A 86 5.31 17.07 -14.00
CA LYS A 86 4.34 18.17 -14.20
C LYS A 86 2.92 17.61 -14.32
N LYS A 87 2.74 16.57 -15.13
CA LYS A 87 1.45 15.90 -15.33
C LYS A 87 0.88 15.34 -14.02
N ASN A 88 1.73 14.75 -13.18
CA ASN A 88 1.34 14.11 -11.92
C ASN A 88 1.40 15.03 -10.69
N GLY A 89 1.83 16.29 -10.85
CA GLY A 89 2.00 17.24 -9.76
C GLY A 89 2.91 16.72 -8.65
N THR A 90 4.05 16.12 -9.01
CA THR A 90 4.99 15.53 -8.03
C THR A 90 6.38 16.14 -8.18
N ILE A 91 7.09 16.20 -7.07
CA ILE A 91 8.51 16.54 -7.00
C ILE A 91 9.09 15.55 -6.00
N GLY A 92 9.95 14.64 -6.45
CA GLY A 92 10.42 13.48 -5.68
C GLY A 92 10.89 13.78 -4.24
N PRO A 93 11.07 12.74 -3.40
CA PRO A 93 11.40 11.39 -3.83
C PRO A 93 10.19 10.47 -4.11
N TYR A 94 10.46 9.33 -4.75
CA TYR A 94 9.49 8.31 -5.13
C TYR A 94 9.86 6.96 -4.52
N LEU A 95 8.88 6.27 -3.95
CA LEU A 95 8.95 4.84 -3.64
C LEU A 95 8.41 4.07 -4.85
N VAL A 96 9.23 3.19 -5.41
CA VAL A 96 8.81 2.25 -6.45
C VAL A 96 8.78 0.85 -5.85
N LEU A 97 7.61 0.24 -5.84
CA LEU A 97 7.37 -1.11 -5.33
C LEU A 97 7.09 -2.06 -6.50
N LYS A 98 7.97 -3.03 -6.71
CA LYS A 98 7.79 -4.11 -7.67
C LYS A 98 7.18 -5.32 -6.98
N ILE A 99 6.03 -5.77 -7.47
CA ILE A 99 5.37 -7.00 -7.04
C ILE A 99 5.32 -8.02 -8.18
N GLY A 100 5.38 -9.30 -7.82
CA GLY A 100 5.41 -10.43 -8.74
C GLY A 100 6.79 -11.09 -8.80
N PRO A 101 7.04 -11.97 -9.80
CA PRO A 101 6.21 -12.20 -10.97
C PRO A 101 4.92 -12.97 -10.68
N SER A 102 3.93 -12.80 -11.55
CA SER A 102 2.77 -13.69 -11.70
C SER A 102 3.21 -15.09 -12.13
N LYS A 103 2.28 -16.04 -12.09
CA LYS A 103 2.43 -17.28 -12.85
C LYS A 103 2.54 -16.98 -14.34
N GLU A 104 2.96 -17.98 -15.09
CA GLU A 104 2.98 -17.85 -16.54
C GLU A 104 1.58 -18.03 -17.11
N TYR A 105 1.16 -17.10 -17.96
CA TYR A 105 -0.13 -17.12 -18.64
C TYR A 105 0.05 -17.12 -20.15
N ALA A 106 -0.87 -17.79 -20.84
CA ALA A 106 -0.99 -17.70 -22.29
C ALA A 106 -1.84 -16.48 -22.67
N THR A 107 -1.46 -15.80 -23.75
CA THR A 107 -2.26 -14.69 -24.28
C THR A 107 -3.59 -15.18 -24.81
N THR A 108 -4.63 -14.38 -24.58
CA THR A 108 -5.95 -14.46 -25.21
C THR A 108 -6.12 -13.43 -26.32
N ALA A 109 -5.12 -12.58 -26.56
CA ALA A 109 -5.15 -11.59 -27.62
C ALA A 109 -5.15 -12.28 -28.99
N THR A 110 -5.88 -11.68 -29.94
CA THR A 110 -5.94 -12.15 -31.33
C THR A 110 -4.92 -11.45 -32.22
N HIS A 111 -4.34 -10.34 -31.75
CA HIS A 111 -3.36 -9.55 -32.48
C HIS A 111 -2.20 -9.15 -31.56
N SER A 112 -1.01 -8.99 -32.14
CA SER A 112 0.17 -8.48 -31.48
C SER A 112 0.93 -7.51 -32.38
N ARG A 113 1.70 -6.60 -31.79
CA ARG A 113 2.64 -5.76 -32.54
C ARG A 113 4.03 -5.95 -31.96
N LYS A 114 5.00 -6.24 -32.81
CA LYS A 114 6.42 -6.22 -32.43
C LYS A 114 6.98 -4.84 -32.74
N ASP A 115 7.63 -4.23 -31.75
CA ASP A 115 8.18 -2.89 -31.87
C ASP A 115 9.49 -2.83 -31.05
N GLY A 116 10.63 -2.71 -31.74
CA GLY A 116 11.95 -2.85 -31.14
C GLY A 116 12.12 -4.20 -30.39
N ASN A 117 12.47 -4.14 -29.10
CA ASN A 117 12.62 -5.30 -28.21
C ASN A 117 11.32 -5.67 -27.45
N GLY A 118 10.17 -5.14 -27.85
CA GLY A 118 8.90 -5.29 -27.14
C GLY A 118 7.81 -5.97 -27.97
N ILE A 119 6.99 -6.78 -27.30
CA ILE A 119 5.75 -7.34 -27.83
C ILE A 119 4.57 -6.62 -27.17
N TRP A 120 3.74 -5.97 -27.98
CA TRP A 120 2.55 -5.27 -27.54
C TRP A 120 1.32 -6.13 -27.81
N THR A 121 0.46 -6.27 -26.81
CA THR A 121 -0.83 -6.97 -26.93
C THR A 121 -1.93 -6.10 -26.36
N ASN A 122 -3.15 -6.19 -26.90
CA ASN A 122 -4.30 -5.47 -26.37
C ASN A 122 -5.18 -6.41 -25.51
N GLY A 123 -5.07 -6.30 -24.19
CA GLY A 123 -5.93 -7.02 -23.25
C GLY A 123 -5.82 -8.55 -23.31
N GLY A 124 -4.65 -9.08 -23.71
CA GLY A 124 -4.42 -10.51 -23.86
C GLY A 124 -4.18 -11.28 -22.56
N PHE A 125 -3.89 -10.59 -21.46
CA PHE A 125 -3.42 -11.21 -20.22
C PHE A 125 -4.27 -10.82 -19.00
N GLU A 126 -5.60 -10.86 -19.15
CA GLU A 126 -6.53 -10.50 -18.07
C GLU A 126 -6.30 -11.32 -16.80
N GLU A 127 -6.07 -12.62 -16.92
CA GLU A 127 -5.84 -13.50 -15.76
C GLU A 127 -4.56 -13.13 -15.00
N ALA A 128 -3.50 -12.72 -15.71
CA ALA A 128 -2.27 -12.23 -15.08
C ALA A 128 -2.50 -10.91 -14.35
N ARG A 129 -3.35 -10.01 -14.90
CA ARG A 129 -3.75 -8.76 -14.24
C ARG A 129 -4.53 -9.03 -12.95
N VAL A 130 -5.49 -9.96 -12.99
CA VAL A 130 -6.27 -10.37 -11.81
C VAL A 130 -5.38 -10.99 -10.74
N GLU A 131 -4.40 -11.82 -11.10
CA GLU A 131 -3.42 -12.33 -10.12
C GLU A 131 -2.59 -11.19 -9.52
N LEU A 132 -2.11 -10.25 -10.34
CA LEU A 132 -1.35 -9.09 -9.86
C LEU A 132 -2.18 -8.15 -8.99
N ASP A 133 -3.48 -7.99 -9.27
CA ASP A 133 -4.42 -7.25 -8.42
C ASP A 133 -4.54 -7.93 -7.05
N GLY A 134 -4.70 -9.26 -7.01
CA GLY A 134 -4.73 -10.02 -5.76
C GLY A 134 -3.43 -9.93 -4.95
N ILE A 135 -2.28 -9.97 -5.63
CA ILE A 135 -0.97 -9.76 -4.99
C ILE A 135 -0.88 -8.33 -4.44
N GLN A 136 -1.24 -7.32 -5.23
CA GLN A 136 -1.23 -5.91 -4.83
C GLN A 136 -2.10 -5.69 -3.58
N ASP A 137 -3.34 -6.16 -3.60
CA ASP A 137 -4.30 -5.99 -2.50
C ASP A 137 -3.82 -6.66 -1.21
N SER A 138 -3.03 -7.73 -1.34
CA SER A 138 -2.41 -8.39 -0.20
C SER A 138 -1.15 -7.67 0.29
N VAL A 139 -0.29 -7.16 -0.60
CA VAL A 139 1.05 -6.67 -0.25
C VAL A 139 1.06 -5.17 0.00
N ALA A 140 0.54 -4.38 -0.95
CA ALA A 140 0.72 -2.93 -0.96
C ALA A 140 0.17 -2.23 0.30
N PRO A 141 -1.04 -2.56 0.80
CA PRO A 141 -1.55 -1.92 2.02
C PRO A 141 -0.66 -2.17 3.23
N ARG A 142 -0.08 -3.37 3.37
CA ARG A 142 0.81 -3.71 4.51
C ARG A 142 2.13 -2.97 4.42
N VAL A 143 2.73 -2.91 3.23
CA VAL A 143 3.98 -2.17 2.99
C VAL A 143 3.77 -0.68 3.26
N VAL A 144 2.76 -0.07 2.64
CA VAL A 144 2.49 1.38 2.76
C VAL A 144 2.10 1.76 4.18
N SER A 145 1.26 0.97 4.85
CA SER A 145 0.88 1.21 6.25
C SER A 145 2.10 1.14 7.17
N SER A 146 2.93 0.11 7.00
CA SER A 146 4.13 -0.07 7.83
C SER A 146 5.12 1.07 7.63
N LEU A 147 5.37 1.47 6.38
CA LEU A 147 6.22 2.62 6.06
C LEU A 147 5.65 3.92 6.64
N THR A 148 4.35 4.16 6.51
CA THR A 148 3.70 5.35 7.08
C THR A 148 3.88 5.41 8.60
N VAL A 149 3.74 4.26 9.28
CA VAL A 149 3.97 4.16 10.72
C VAL A 149 5.43 4.41 11.07
N ALA A 150 6.37 3.80 10.35
CA ALA A 150 7.80 3.95 10.59
C ALA A 150 8.30 5.39 10.38
N PHE A 151 7.75 6.10 9.40
CA PHE A 151 8.08 7.51 9.11
C PHE A 151 7.10 8.52 9.74
N SER A 152 6.30 8.10 10.72
CA SER A 152 5.28 8.95 11.34
C SER A 152 5.86 10.19 12.04
N SER A 153 7.09 10.11 12.55
CA SER A 153 7.82 11.23 13.16
C SER A 153 8.18 12.35 12.17
N ALA A 154 8.24 12.03 10.88
CA ALA A 154 8.59 12.95 9.80
C ALA A 154 7.34 13.49 9.06
N GLU A 155 6.14 13.32 9.61
CA GLU A 155 4.85 13.68 8.97
C GLU A 155 4.75 13.13 7.54
N THR A 156 5.32 11.95 7.32
CA THR A 156 5.47 11.37 5.99
C THR A 156 4.16 10.80 5.46
N ALA A 157 3.92 10.98 4.17
CA ALA A 157 2.83 10.34 3.46
C ALA A 157 3.34 9.68 2.16
N PHE A 158 2.70 8.58 1.79
CA PHE A 158 3.00 7.84 0.56
C PHE A 158 1.79 7.92 -0.36
N ARG A 159 1.83 8.85 -1.31
CA ARG A 159 0.74 9.09 -2.25
C ARG A 159 0.90 8.22 -3.47
N ALA A 160 -0.08 7.37 -3.77
CA ALA A 160 -0.09 6.60 -5.01
C ALA A 160 -0.15 7.55 -6.22
N VAL A 161 0.78 7.38 -7.17
CA VAL A 161 0.88 8.19 -8.38
C VAL A 161 0.43 7.37 -9.58
N GLU A 162 1.05 6.21 -9.77
CA GLU A 162 0.85 5.40 -10.97
C GLU A 162 1.11 3.92 -10.67
N ALA A 163 0.49 3.05 -11.45
CA ALA A 163 0.81 1.64 -11.49
C ALA A 163 1.10 1.23 -12.93
N ALA A 164 2.21 0.54 -13.15
CA ALA A 164 2.63 0.07 -14.46
C ALA A 164 2.79 -1.44 -14.46
N ASN A 165 2.16 -2.11 -15.43
CA ASN A 165 2.33 -3.55 -15.65
C ASN A 165 3.35 -3.78 -16.76
N PHE A 166 4.24 -4.74 -16.56
CA PHE A 166 5.10 -5.23 -17.63
C PHE A 166 5.23 -6.74 -17.50
N GLY A 167 5.28 -7.42 -18.64
CA GLY A 167 5.54 -8.85 -18.72
C GLY A 167 6.91 -9.15 -19.32
N LEU A 168 7.33 -10.39 -19.12
CA LEU A 168 8.48 -10.99 -19.76
C LEU A 168 8.00 -12.25 -20.47
N ALA A 169 8.24 -12.32 -21.77
CA ALA A 169 8.02 -13.50 -22.58
C ALA A 169 9.09 -14.57 -22.29
N ARG A 170 8.83 -15.83 -22.68
CA ARG A 170 9.82 -16.92 -22.56
C ARG A 170 11.14 -16.65 -23.30
N SER A 171 11.09 -15.86 -24.37
CA SER A 171 12.24 -15.38 -25.14
C SER A 171 13.05 -14.29 -24.43
N GLY A 172 12.58 -13.79 -23.28
CA GLY A 172 13.17 -12.65 -22.57
C GLY A 172 12.67 -11.27 -23.04
N GLU A 173 11.89 -11.22 -24.11
CA GLU A 173 11.30 -9.97 -24.65
C GLU A 173 10.24 -9.39 -23.71
N ARG A 174 10.13 -8.06 -23.62
CA ARG A 174 9.14 -7.39 -22.74
C ARG A 174 7.75 -7.40 -23.37
N LEU A 175 6.73 -7.68 -22.55
CA LEU A 175 5.31 -7.58 -22.88
C LEU A 175 4.72 -6.31 -22.23
N ARG A 176 4.05 -5.45 -22.99
CA ARG A 176 3.43 -4.20 -22.47
C ARG A 176 1.92 -4.19 -22.68
N ASP A 177 1.16 -3.82 -21.62
CA ASP A 177 -0.31 -3.74 -21.56
C ASP A 177 -0.70 -2.54 -20.67
N MET A 178 -1.35 -1.49 -21.21
CA MET A 178 -1.37 -0.12 -20.62
C MET A 178 -2.68 0.32 -19.94
N SER A 179 -2.60 1.13 -18.87
CA SER A 179 -3.66 2.03 -18.32
C SER A 179 -3.06 3.22 -17.51
N PHE A 180 -3.75 4.37 -17.38
CA PHE A 180 -3.25 5.62 -16.73
C PHE A 180 -4.32 6.39 -15.90
N SER A 181 -3.91 7.17 -14.87
CA SER A 181 -4.74 8.13 -14.07
C SER A 181 -3.94 9.35 -13.52
N MET A 182 -4.58 10.44 -13.00
CA MET A 182 -3.95 11.75 -12.67
C MET A 182 -4.59 12.49 -11.44
N SER A 183 -3.80 13.24 -10.62
CA SER A 183 -4.28 14.16 -9.53
C SER A 183 -3.21 15.18 -9.05
N ALA A 184 -3.57 16.30 -8.37
CA ALA A 184 -2.66 17.44 -8.02
C ALA A 184 -2.83 18.02 -6.58
N TYR A 185 -1.71 18.41 -5.89
CA TYR A 185 -1.64 18.96 -4.51
C TYR A 185 -0.35 19.81 -4.22
N ALA A 186 -0.18 20.38 -3.00
CA ALA A 186 0.97 21.20 -2.56
C ALA A 186 1.60 20.70 -1.22
N ILE A 187 2.94 20.84 -1.02
CA ILE A 187 3.73 19.97 -0.09
C ILE A 187 4.90 20.72 0.62
N VAL A 188 5.31 20.23 1.82
CA VAL A 188 6.52 20.62 2.59
C VAL A 188 7.36 19.37 2.91
N SER A 189 8.71 19.46 2.94
CA SER A 189 9.61 18.28 3.14
C SER A 189 10.86 18.60 3.96
N LYS A 190 11.39 17.60 4.69
CA LYS A 190 12.64 17.67 5.49
C LYS A 190 13.73 16.71 4.97
N PRO A 191 15.03 16.99 5.10
CA PRO A 191 16.08 16.04 4.69
C PRO A 191 16.23 14.86 5.68
N ILE A 192 16.43 13.63 5.19
CA ILE A 192 16.79 12.42 5.97
C ILE A 192 17.94 11.68 5.27
N ALA A 193 18.89 11.13 6.04
CA ALA A 193 20.04 10.41 5.50
C ALA A 193 19.67 9.04 4.89
N ALA A 194 20.29 8.65 3.78
CA ALA A 194 19.94 7.43 3.06
C ALA A 194 20.12 6.14 3.87
N ASP A 195 21.14 6.05 4.73
CA ASP A 195 21.35 4.88 5.59
C ASP A 195 20.24 4.74 6.64
N GLU A 196 19.75 5.87 7.17
CA GLU A 196 18.61 5.92 8.07
C GLU A 196 17.31 5.52 7.37
N VAL A 197 17.07 6.03 6.15
CA VAL A 197 15.94 5.60 5.31
C VAL A 197 16.01 4.10 5.02
N LYS A 198 17.19 3.57 4.65
CA LYS A 198 17.37 2.15 4.34
C LYS A 198 17.09 1.28 5.57
N ALA A 199 17.63 1.63 6.73
CA ALA A 199 17.41 0.90 7.97
C ALA A 199 15.91 0.93 8.36
N THR A 200 15.29 2.10 8.29
CA THR A 200 13.86 2.31 8.61
C THR A 200 12.95 1.53 7.67
N VAL A 201 13.25 1.53 6.37
CA VAL A 201 12.48 0.75 5.38
C VAL A 201 12.62 -0.75 5.62
N LEU A 202 13.83 -1.25 5.87
CA LEU A 202 14.03 -2.67 6.16
C LEU A 202 13.32 -3.10 7.44
N ASP A 203 13.34 -2.25 8.48
CA ASP A 203 12.62 -2.51 9.72
C ASP A 203 11.09 -2.50 9.50
N ALA A 204 10.57 -1.52 8.78
CA ALA A 204 9.16 -1.45 8.39
C ALA A 204 8.75 -2.70 7.57
N LEU A 205 9.56 -3.15 6.63
CA LEU A 205 9.27 -4.37 5.88
C LEU A 205 9.18 -5.59 6.81
N ARG A 206 10.08 -5.73 7.79
CA ARG A 206 10.03 -6.84 8.76
C ARG A 206 8.73 -6.85 9.55
N HIS A 207 8.33 -5.70 10.07
CA HIS A 207 7.12 -5.60 10.90
C HIS A 207 5.80 -5.61 10.11
N SER A 208 5.85 -5.43 8.79
CA SER A 208 4.64 -5.37 7.96
C SER A 208 3.82 -6.68 7.93
N PHE A 209 4.43 -7.84 8.22
CA PHE A 209 3.71 -9.12 8.37
C PHE A 209 2.86 -9.19 9.63
N CYS A 210 3.23 -8.46 10.66
CA CYS A 210 2.49 -8.42 11.92
C CYS A 210 1.13 -7.72 11.75
N LEU A 211 0.96 -6.95 10.67
CA LEU A 211 -0.27 -6.24 10.37
C LEU A 211 -1.31 -7.16 9.74
N ASP A 212 -2.47 -7.25 10.39
CA ASP A 212 -3.65 -7.89 9.81
C ASP A 212 -4.03 -7.23 8.48
N ARG A 213 -4.33 -8.05 7.47
CA ARG A 213 -4.61 -7.58 6.10
C ARG A 213 -5.79 -6.60 6.05
N LYS A 214 -6.85 -6.82 6.84
CA LYS A 214 -8.02 -5.92 6.84
C LYS A 214 -7.69 -4.61 7.53
N VAL A 215 -6.95 -4.65 8.64
CA VAL A 215 -6.49 -3.43 9.32
C VAL A 215 -5.63 -2.59 8.37
N ALA A 216 -4.63 -3.19 7.73
CA ALA A 216 -3.76 -2.50 6.78
C ALA A 216 -4.56 -1.95 5.58
N GLY A 217 -5.51 -2.73 5.04
CA GLY A 217 -6.39 -2.29 3.95
C GLY A 217 -7.21 -1.05 4.30
N PHE A 218 -7.88 -1.02 5.45
CA PHE A 218 -8.67 0.14 5.87
C PHE A 218 -7.80 1.35 6.23
N TYR A 219 -6.62 1.12 6.82
CA TYR A 219 -5.68 2.20 7.13
C TYR A 219 -5.12 2.84 5.84
N ASP A 220 -4.67 2.03 4.88
CA ASP A 220 -4.23 2.50 3.56
C ASP A 220 -5.35 3.22 2.79
N LEU A 221 -6.58 2.71 2.85
CA LEU A 221 -7.73 3.38 2.25
C LEU A 221 -8.00 4.74 2.91
N ALA A 222 -7.88 4.84 4.23
CA ALA A 222 -7.99 6.11 4.94
C ALA A 222 -6.90 7.11 4.53
N LEU A 223 -5.65 6.66 4.35
CA LEU A 223 -4.56 7.53 3.89
C LEU A 223 -4.82 8.13 2.50
N LYS A 224 -5.54 7.41 1.64
CA LYS A 224 -5.85 7.82 0.25
C LYS A 224 -7.15 8.61 0.11
N GLU A 225 -8.02 8.58 1.12
CA GLU A 225 -9.31 9.26 1.07
C GLU A 225 -9.16 10.78 1.21
N THR A 226 -9.89 11.51 0.36
CA THR A 226 -9.87 12.98 0.30
C THR A 226 -11.05 13.60 1.04
N ASP A 227 -12.17 12.88 1.16
CA ASP A 227 -13.32 13.35 1.93
C ASP A 227 -13.05 13.22 3.44
N PRO A 228 -13.04 14.31 4.22
CA PRO A 228 -12.66 14.28 5.64
C PRO A 228 -13.53 13.35 6.49
N THR A 229 -14.81 13.25 6.17
CA THR A 229 -15.77 12.41 6.92
C THR A 229 -15.48 10.94 6.66
N LYS A 230 -15.36 10.53 5.39
CA LYS A 230 -14.99 9.16 5.03
C LYS A 230 -13.62 8.80 5.56
N GLN A 231 -12.65 9.71 5.45
CA GLN A 231 -11.29 9.51 5.94
C GLN A 231 -11.29 9.23 7.46
N PHE A 232 -12.01 10.05 8.23
CA PHE A 232 -12.20 9.83 9.66
C PHE A 232 -12.83 8.46 9.96
N LEU A 233 -13.90 8.10 9.24
CA LEU A 233 -14.60 6.83 9.44
C LEU A 233 -13.70 5.64 9.09
N LEU A 234 -12.89 5.73 8.03
CA LEU A 234 -11.97 4.68 7.62
C LEU A 234 -10.84 4.48 8.63
N PHE A 235 -10.23 5.56 9.15
CA PHE A 235 -9.27 5.47 10.25
C PHE A 235 -9.90 4.83 11.49
N PHE A 236 -11.14 5.20 11.81
CA PHE A 236 -11.83 4.61 12.94
C PHE A 236 -12.13 3.12 12.72
N ILE A 237 -12.53 2.70 11.52
CA ILE A 237 -12.72 1.28 11.18
C ILE A 237 -11.42 0.51 11.35
N ALA A 238 -10.27 1.06 10.90
CA ALA A 238 -8.97 0.44 11.12
C ALA A 238 -8.68 0.25 12.62
N LEU A 239 -8.96 1.25 13.46
CA LEU A 239 -8.84 1.17 14.91
C LEU A 239 -9.75 0.10 15.54
N GLU A 240 -11.02 0.02 15.11
CA GLU A 240 -11.96 -0.98 15.59
C GLU A 240 -11.49 -2.40 15.26
N LEU A 241 -11.06 -2.62 14.03
CA LEU A 241 -10.55 -3.91 13.56
C LEU A 241 -9.28 -4.29 14.31
N LEU A 242 -8.32 -3.36 14.44
CA LEU A 242 -7.07 -3.59 15.16
C LEU A 242 -7.33 -4.00 16.61
N THR A 243 -8.19 -3.25 17.31
CA THR A 243 -8.58 -3.53 18.69
C THR A 243 -9.23 -4.92 18.81
N LYS A 244 -10.17 -5.25 17.94
CA LYS A 244 -10.87 -6.54 17.98
C LYS A 244 -9.94 -7.71 17.69
N THR A 245 -9.10 -7.58 16.65
CA THR A 245 -8.15 -8.61 16.24
C THR A 245 -7.12 -8.87 17.34
N GLU A 246 -6.47 -7.83 17.85
CA GLU A 246 -5.45 -8.00 18.90
C GLU A 246 -6.05 -8.50 20.22
N PHE A 247 -7.25 -8.04 20.59
CA PHE A 247 -7.95 -8.56 21.76
C PHE A 247 -8.26 -10.05 21.58
N ALA A 248 -8.83 -10.45 20.44
CA ALA A 248 -9.17 -11.85 20.17
C ALA A 248 -7.92 -12.76 20.17
N THR A 249 -6.79 -12.28 19.66
CA THR A 249 -5.53 -13.02 19.62
C THR A 249 -4.88 -13.14 21.00
N ARG A 250 -4.81 -12.06 21.77
CA ARG A 250 -4.00 -12.01 23.01
C ARG A 250 -4.80 -12.31 24.28
N TYR A 251 -6.11 -12.07 24.28
CA TYR A 251 -6.95 -12.27 25.47
C TYR A 251 -6.90 -13.70 26.01
N PRO A 252 -7.04 -14.76 25.18
CA PRO A 252 -7.06 -16.13 25.71
C PRO A 252 -5.76 -16.51 26.43
N SER A 253 -4.60 -16.17 25.86
CA SER A 253 -3.30 -16.53 26.45
C SER A 253 -3.01 -15.74 27.74
N VAL A 254 -3.30 -14.44 27.75
CA VAL A 254 -3.03 -13.58 28.91
C VAL A 254 -4.02 -13.85 30.05
N ALA A 255 -5.32 -14.00 29.76
CA ALA A 255 -6.32 -14.26 30.80
C ALA A 255 -6.13 -15.63 31.48
N ASN A 256 -5.62 -16.62 30.73
CA ASN A 256 -5.28 -17.93 31.29
C ASN A 256 -4.03 -17.89 32.17
N SER A 257 -3.11 -16.96 31.91
CA SER A 257 -1.83 -16.85 32.64
C SER A 257 -1.92 -15.91 33.85
N VAL A 258 -2.77 -14.88 33.78
CA VAL A 258 -2.91 -13.85 34.81
C VAL A 258 -4.38 -13.69 35.17
N SER A 259 -4.78 -14.24 36.32
CA SER A 259 -6.19 -14.21 36.77
C SER A 259 -6.75 -12.78 36.85
N ALA A 260 -5.94 -11.82 37.29
CA ALA A 260 -6.29 -10.40 37.37
C ALA A 260 -6.57 -9.73 36.00
N ALA A 261 -6.16 -10.35 34.90
CA ALA A 261 -6.43 -9.87 33.54
C ALA A 261 -7.79 -10.36 33.01
N THR A 262 -8.52 -11.21 33.74
CA THR A 262 -9.84 -11.68 33.30
C THR A 262 -10.88 -10.57 33.42
N ILE A 263 -11.65 -10.34 32.36
CA ILE A 263 -12.80 -9.41 32.38
C ILE A 263 -14.14 -10.16 32.21
N PRO A 264 -15.25 -9.60 32.72
CA PRO A 264 -16.58 -10.19 32.59
C PRO A 264 -16.97 -10.46 31.13
N ALA A 265 -17.71 -11.54 30.87
CA ALA A 265 -18.07 -11.95 29.51
C ALA A 265 -18.83 -10.87 28.71
N ASN A 266 -19.66 -10.06 29.39
CA ASN A 266 -20.38 -8.96 28.76
C ASN A 266 -19.45 -7.82 28.33
N ASP A 267 -18.38 -7.57 29.08
CA ASP A 267 -17.41 -6.51 28.77
C ASP A 267 -16.46 -6.93 27.64
N ARG A 268 -16.22 -8.23 27.46
CA ARG A 268 -15.45 -8.77 26.32
C ARG A 268 -16.05 -8.41 24.96
N LYS A 269 -17.35 -8.10 24.88
CA LYS A 269 -18.02 -7.71 23.63
C LYS A 269 -17.94 -6.20 23.35
N LYS A 270 -17.60 -5.39 24.35
CA LYS A 270 -17.60 -3.93 24.25
C LYS A 270 -16.22 -3.44 23.83
N LEU A 271 -16.18 -2.71 22.72
CA LEU A 271 -14.93 -2.22 22.13
C LEU A 271 -14.09 -1.36 23.09
N GLU A 272 -14.71 -0.49 23.89
CA GLU A 272 -14.01 0.32 24.90
C GLU A 272 -13.28 -0.51 25.94
N HIS A 273 -13.88 -1.63 26.38
CA HIS A 273 -13.30 -2.52 27.35
C HIS A 273 -12.20 -3.38 26.73
N GLN A 274 -12.37 -3.81 25.47
CA GLN A 274 -11.32 -4.48 24.71
C GLN A 274 -10.08 -3.60 24.58
N PHE A 275 -10.25 -2.32 24.20
CA PHE A 275 -9.12 -1.40 24.06
C PHE A 275 -8.45 -1.09 25.39
N SER A 276 -9.24 -0.81 26.43
CA SER A 276 -8.71 -0.56 27.78
C SER A 276 -7.96 -1.79 28.32
N TRP A 277 -8.43 -3.00 28.01
CA TRP A 277 -7.76 -4.23 28.38
C TRP A 277 -6.44 -4.40 27.65
N LEU A 278 -6.41 -4.12 26.34
CA LEU A 278 -5.19 -4.17 25.53
C LEU A 278 -4.15 -3.19 26.06
N GLN A 279 -4.52 -1.94 26.31
CA GLN A 279 -3.61 -0.92 26.86
C GLN A 279 -3.01 -1.36 28.20
N LYS A 280 -3.79 -1.99 29.09
CA LYS A 280 -3.31 -2.42 30.40
C LYS A 280 -2.41 -3.66 30.38
N ASN A 281 -2.62 -4.59 29.45
CA ASN A 281 -2.01 -5.92 29.52
C ASN A 281 -1.06 -6.24 28.38
N VAL A 282 -1.19 -5.58 27.22
CA VAL A 282 -0.45 -5.92 26.00
C VAL A 282 0.29 -4.68 25.48
N LEU A 283 -0.42 -3.58 25.27
CA LEU A 283 0.08 -2.32 24.75
C LEU A 283 0.44 -1.37 25.90
N THR A 284 1.24 -1.86 26.84
CA THR A 284 1.56 -1.18 28.12
C THR A 284 2.36 0.09 27.94
N SER A 285 3.00 0.27 26.79
CA SER A 285 3.67 1.52 26.38
C SER A 285 2.69 2.65 26.05
N LEU A 286 1.42 2.35 25.78
CA LEU A 286 0.43 3.38 25.45
C LEU A 286 -0.02 4.11 26.72
N PRO A 287 -0.02 5.46 26.73
CA PRO A 287 -0.52 6.23 27.86
C PRO A 287 -2.05 6.15 27.98
N GLN A 288 -2.58 6.42 29.18
CA GLN A 288 -4.02 6.48 29.44
C GLN A 288 -4.75 7.47 28.52
N GLN A 289 -4.07 8.55 28.11
CA GLN A 289 -4.61 9.53 27.15
C GLN A 289 -5.05 8.89 25.83
N CYS A 290 -4.43 7.79 25.39
CA CYS A 290 -4.86 7.04 24.20
C CYS A 290 -6.24 6.41 24.40
N VAL A 291 -6.53 5.88 25.60
CA VAL A 291 -7.85 5.32 25.94
C VAL A 291 -8.91 6.42 25.96
N ASP A 292 -8.59 7.56 26.56
CA ASP A 292 -9.52 8.69 26.64
C ASP A 292 -9.83 9.24 25.24
N SER A 293 -8.80 9.33 24.39
CA SER A 293 -8.92 9.73 22.99
C SER A 293 -9.75 8.75 22.18
N PHE A 294 -9.50 7.44 22.34
CA PHE A 294 -10.28 6.39 21.70
C PHE A 294 -11.77 6.48 22.05
N GLN A 295 -12.10 6.62 23.33
CA GLN A 295 -13.49 6.72 23.80
C GLN A 295 -14.17 7.98 23.26
N ARG A 296 -13.49 9.13 23.25
CA ARG A 296 -14.02 10.38 22.69
C ARG A 296 -14.29 10.25 21.18
N LEU A 297 -13.32 9.76 20.41
CA LEU A 297 -13.44 9.58 18.97
C LEU A 297 -14.53 8.56 18.61
N ARG A 298 -14.72 7.52 19.45
CA ARG A 298 -15.83 6.57 19.29
C ARG A 298 -17.20 7.24 19.43
N LYS A 299 -17.35 8.11 20.43
CA LYS A 299 -18.60 8.88 20.61
C LYS A 299 -18.87 9.75 19.40
N LEU A 300 -17.84 10.44 18.89
CA LEU A 300 -17.94 11.25 17.67
C LEU A 300 -18.33 10.40 16.44
N ARG A 301 -17.69 9.24 16.24
CA ARG A 301 -18.04 8.29 15.17
C ARG A 301 -19.51 7.88 15.24
N ASN A 302 -20.02 7.58 16.44
CA ASN A 302 -21.42 7.21 16.62
C ASN A 302 -22.35 8.39 16.26
N LEU A 303 -22.01 9.61 16.67
CA LEU A 303 -22.78 10.80 16.29
C LEU A 303 -22.83 10.99 14.78
N ILE A 304 -21.70 10.84 14.08
CA ILE A 304 -21.64 10.93 12.62
C ILE A 304 -22.49 9.84 11.96
N THR A 305 -22.35 8.59 12.41
CA THR A 305 -23.06 7.43 11.83
C THR A 305 -24.57 7.53 12.02
N HIS A 306 -25.03 8.14 13.11
CA HIS A 306 -26.46 8.32 13.42
C HIS A 306 -27.01 9.67 12.94
N GLY A 307 -26.25 10.44 12.15
CA GLY A 307 -26.69 11.72 11.58
C GLY A 307 -26.78 12.87 12.60
N GLY A 308 -26.23 12.69 13.81
CA GLY A 308 -26.15 13.74 14.82
C GLY A 308 -25.11 14.82 14.48
N ILE A 309 -24.11 14.49 13.65
CA ILE A 309 -23.10 15.42 13.13
C ILE A 309 -22.84 15.07 11.66
N ALA A 310 -22.76 16.06 10.78
CA ALA A 310 -22.54 15.85 9.35
C ALA A 310 -21.07 15.55 8.98
N SER A 311 -20.11 16.15 9.69
CA SER A 311 -18.68 16.03 9.41
C SER A 311 -17.86 16.26 10.68
N PRO A 312 -16.75 15.53 10.89
CA PRO A 312 -15.83 15.79 12.01
C PRO A 312 -15.07 17.11 11.81
N GLU A 313 -14.69 17.73 12.92
CA GLU A 313 -13.76 18.86 12.89
C GLU A 313 -12.36 18.41 12.41
N PRO A 314 -11.59 19.26 11.71
CA PRO A 314 -10.25 18.92 11.22
C PRO A 314 -9.31 18.40 12.32
N GLN A 315 -9.42 18.94 13.53
CA GLN A 315 -8.66 18.47 14.69
C GLN A 315 -8.98 17.00 15.03
N SER A 316 -10.25 16.62 15.00
CA SER A 316 -10.68 15.25 15.29
C SER A 316 -10.17 14.24 14.25
N LEU A 317 -10.05 14.68 12.99
CA LEU A 317 -9.43 13.90 11.92
C LEU A 317 -7.93 13.70 12.16
N GLY A 318 -7.21 14.76 12.53
CA GLY A 318 -5.80 14.65 12.91
C GLY A 318 -5.59 13.72 14.11
N GLU A 319 -6.46 13.82 15.11
CA GLU A 319 -6.41 12.98 16.31
C GLU A 319 -6.70 11.51 16.04
N VAL A 320 -7.68 11.15 15.18
CA VAL A 320 -7.93 9.74 14.84
C VAL A 320 -6.79 9.14 14.03
N LYS A 321 -6.20 9.91 13.11
CA LYS A 321 -5.01 9.49 12.36
C LYS A 321 -3.82 9.24 13.29
N LEU A 322 -3.55 10.18 14.20
CA LEU A 322 -2.47 10.06 15.17
C LEU A 322 -2.68 8.82 16.06
N LEU A 323 -3.89 8.66 16.62
CA LEU A 323 -4.20 7.52 17.47
C LEU A 323 -4.05 6.18 16.74
N ALA A 324 -4.56 6.08 15.50
CA ALA A 324 -4.39 4.89 14.66
C ALA A 324 -2.92 4.56 14.41
N THR A 325 -2.12 5.56 14.07
CA THR A 325 -0.69 5.41 13.79
C THR A 325 0.08 4.96 15.03
N THR A 326 -0.20 5.57 16.19
CA THR A 326 0.45 5.23 17.47
C THR A 326 0.13 3.81 17.93
N ILE A 327 -1.14 3.38 17.81
CA ILE A 327 -1.53 2.03 18.21
C ILE A 327 -0.93 1.00 17.23
N LEU A 328 -0.95 1.28 15.93
CA LEU A 328 -0.30 0.42 14.92
C LEU A 328 1.20 0.25 15.20
N SER A 329 1.90 1.35 15.49
CA SER A 329 3.33 1.32 15.88
C SER A 329 3.57 0.42 17.11
N SER A 330 2.71 0.56 18.12
CA SER A 330 2.81 -0.26 19.33
C SER A 330 2.53 -1.74 19.07
N VAL A 331 1.62 -2.06 18.16
CA VAL A 331 1.33 -3.46 17.78
C VAL A 331 2.47 -4.06 16.96
N MET A 332 3.06 -3.28 16.05
CA MET A 332 4.19 -3.72 15.21
C MET A 332 5.46 -4.04 15.99
N THR A 333 5.61 -3.48 17.20
CA THR A 333 6.76 -3.74 18.08
C THR A 333 6.53 -4.89 19.06
N LEU A 334 5.33 -5.49 19.08
CA LEU A 334 5.07 -6.67 19.90
C LEU A 334 5.84 -7.87 19.34
N PRO A 335 6.35 -8.77 20.19
CA PRO A 335 6.96 -10.01 19.72
C PRO A 335 5.98 -10.81 18.86
N GLU A 336 6.54 -11.43 17.81
CA GLU A 336 5.82 -12.25 16.84
C GLU A 336 5.02 -13.37 17.54
N ARG A 337 3.93 -13.77 16.87
CA ARG A 337 2.86 -14.63 17.40
C ARG A 337 3.30 -16.08 17.61
#